data_AF-A0AAF0PS12-F1
#
_entry.id   AF-A0AAF0PS12-F1
#
_cell.length_a   1.000
_cell.length_b   1.000
_cell.length_c   1.000
_cell.angle_alpha   90.00
_cell.angle_beta   90.00
_cell.angle_gamma   90.00
#
_symmetry.space_group_name_H-M   'P 1'
#
loop_
_entity.id
_entity.type
_entity.pdbx_description
1 polymer ?
#
loop_
_entity_poly.entity_id
_entity_poly.type
_entity_poly.pdbx_seq_one_letter_code
_entity_poly.pdbx_strand_id
1 'polypeptide(L)'
;MTLLCPYYVVLNYNTKSVTLEIPGWEKLEWEGVYKPKQAKIISSIRASKLVEQGCLAYLAHIRDVEIEAPSIEFIHVVSEFSKVFPNDFPVMSSDRDIDVCIDLEPGTRPISIPPYCMALTELRALKTQIQELLDKGFIRPSASPWGATIFSKIDLRSSYHQLKLL
;
A
#
# COMPACT_ATOMS: atom_id res chain seq x y z
N MET A 1 -11.93 18.93 -30.63
CA MET A 1 -10.93 19.16 -29.57
C MET A 1 -10.80 17.88 -28.77
N THR A 2 -9.68 17.16 -28.90
CA THR A 2 -9.48 15.84 -28.26
C THR A 2 -8.84 16.01 -26.87
N LEU A 3 -9.49 15.49 -25.84
CA LEU A 3 -9.21 15.63 -24.40
C LEU A 3 -7.88 14.98 -23.91
N LEU A 4 -6.95 14.63 -24.80
CA LEU A 4 -5.78 13.79 -24.49
C LEU A 4 -4.40 14.41 -24.83
N CYS A 5 -4.36 15.67 -25.31
CA CYS A 5 -3.12 16.40 -25.56
C CYS A 5 -2.09 16.44 -24.39
N PRO A 6 -2.46 16.52 -23.09
CA PRO A 6 -1.45 16.55 -22.03
C PRO A 6 -0.68 15.22 -21.86
N TYR A 7 -1.07 14.15 -22.56
CA TYR A 7 -0.44 12.84 -22.50
C TYR A 7 0.30 12.45 -23.78
N TYR A 8 0.56 13.40 -24.67
CA TYR A 8 1.22 13.14 -25.96
C TYR A 8 0.46 12.16 -26.87
N VAL A 9 -0.86 12.03 -26.69
CA VAL A 9 -1.72 11.14 -27.47
C VAL A 9 -2.53 11.96 -28.47
N VAL A 10 -2.36 11.64 -29.75
CA VAL A 10 -3.14 12.16 -30.87
C VAL A 10 -4.10 11.07 -31.33
N LEU A 11 -5.40 11.38 -31.32
CA LEU A 11 -6.44 10.44 -31.74
C LEU A 11 -7.01 10.87 -33.09
N ASN A 12 -6.82 10.04 -34.11
CA ASN A 12 -7.34 10.27 -35.46
C ASN A 12 -8.59 9.43 -35.68
N TYR A 13 -9.74 10.10 -35.64
CA TYR A 13 -11.05 9.44 -35.75
C TYR A 13 -11.34 8.92 -37.16
N ASN A 14 -10.77 9.54 -38.19
CA ASN A 14 -10.99 9.15 -39.58
C ASN A 14 -10.26 7.86 -39.93
N THR A 15 -9.02 7.71 -39.45
CA THR A 15 -8.20 6.49 -39.64
C THR A 15 -8.37 5.49 -38.51
N LYS A 16 -9.18 5.81 -37.48
CA LYS A 16 -9.29 5.05 -36.22
C LYS A 16 -7.92 4.72 -35.62
N SER A 17 -6.95 5.63 -35.75
CA SER A 17 -5.61 5.45 -35.20
C SER A 17 -5.37 6.30 -33.95
N VAL A 18 -4.55 5.77 -33.05
CA VAL A 18 -4.03 6.44 -31.87
C VAL A 18 -2.53 6.54 -32.04
N THR A 19 -1.99 7.75 -31.98
CA THR A 19 -0.56 8.01 -32.08
C THR A 19 -0.06 8.56 -30.76
N LEU A 20 1.03 8.01 -30.25
CA LEU A 20 1.72 8.50 -29.07
C LEU A 20 3.05 9.14 -29.52
N GLU A 21 3.16 10.46 -29.30
CA GLU A 21 4.31 11.29 -29.73
C GLU A 21 5.03 11.88 -28.52
N ILE A 22 5.62 11.00 -27.69
CA ILE A 22 6.41 11.41 -26.54
C ILE A 22 7.76 11.97 -27.03
N PRO A 23 8.19 13.16 -26.57
CA PRO A 23 9.48 13.74 -26.98
C PRO A 23 10.65 12.81 -26.64
N GLY A 24 11.40 12.39 -27.66
CA GLY A 24 12.59 11.54 -27.51
C GLY A 24 12.35 10.03 -27.62
N TRP A 25 11.11 9.59 -27.86
CA TRP A 25 10.77 8.19 -28.14
C TRP A 25 10.38 8.02 -29.60
N GLU A 26 10.52 6.80 -30.13
CA GLU A 26 9.96 6.50 -31.45
C GLU A 26 8.44 6.64 -31.41
N LYS A 27 7.91 7.26 -32.47
CA LYS A 27 6.47 7.46 -32.65
C LYS A 27 5.77 6.10 -32.69
N LEU A 28 4.89 5.86 -31.71
CA LEU A 28 4.08 4.65 -31.64
C LEU A 28 2.71 4.92 -32.21
N GLU A 29 2.34 4.18 -33.25
CA GLU A 29 1.03 4.29 -33.90
C GLU A 29 0.27 2.96 -33.78
N TRP A 30 -0.95 3.06 -33.25
CA TRP A 30 -1.90 1.96 -33.18
C TRP A 30 -3.06 2.25 -34.10
N GLU A 31 -3.24 1.43 -35.13
CA GLU A 31 -4.43 1.46 -35.97
C GLU A 31 -5.49 0.51 -35.41
N GLY A 32 -6.70 1.02 -35.21
CA GLY A 32 -7.85 0.24 -34.74
C GLY A 32 -8.32 -0.75 -35.81
N VAL A 33 -7.67 -1.91 -35.89
CA VAL A 33 -8.10 -3.01 -36.77
C VAL A 33 -9.29 -3.74 -36.14
N TYR A 34 -10.51 -3.23 -36.34
CA TYR A 34 -11.70 -4.02 -36.04
C TYR A 34 -12.05 -4.95 -37.21
N LYS A 35 -11.32 -6.06 -37.28
CA LYS A 35 -11.80 -7.32 -37.85
C LYS A 35 -11.32 -8.40 -36.90
N PRO A 36 -12.21 -9.09 -36.15
CA PRO A 36 -11.76 -10.21 -35.34
C PRO A 36 -11.31 -11.31 -36.31
N LYS A 37 -10.00 -11.40 -36.58
CA LYS A 37 -9.40 -12.72 -36.80
C LYS A 37 -9.76 -13.48 -35.54
N GLN A 38 -10.57 -14.54 -35.64
CA GLN A 38 -10.92 -15.39 -34.50
C GLN A 38 -9.64 -15.63 -33.69
N ALA A 39 -9.59 -15.09 -32.47
CA ALA A 39 -8.50 -15.39 -31.57
C ALA A 39 -8.50 -16.91 -31.41
N LYS A 40 -7.39 -17.57 -31.76
CA LYS A 40 -7.29 -19.02 -31.60
C LYS A 40 -7.24 -19.30 -30.11
N ILE A 41 -8.38 -19.72 -29.55
CA ILE A 41 -8.47 -20.20 -28.19
C ILE A 41 -7.68 -21.51 -28.12
N ILE A 42 -6.73 -21.57 -27.20
CA ILE A 42 -5.95 -22.77 -26.91
C ILE A 42 -6.28 -23.26 -25.50
N SER A 43 -6.12 -24.56 -25.25
CA SER A 43 -6.27 -25.10 -23.90
C SER A 43 -5.13 -24.67 -22.99
N SER A 44 -5.37 -24.69 -21.67
CA SER A 44 -4.35 -24.41 -20.65
C SER A 44 -3.13 -25.32 -20.79
N ILE A 45 -3.32 -26.61 -21.06
CA ILE A 45 -2.25 -27.59 -21.27
C ILE A 45 -1.35 -27.16 -22.43
N ARG A 46 -1.95 -26.69 -23.53
CA ARG A 46 -1.19 -26.26 -24.71
C ARG A 46 -0.49 -24.92 -24.46
N ALA A 47 -1.11 -24.03 -23.70
CA ALA A 47 -0.48 -22.78 -23.26
C ALA A 47 0.75 -23.06 -22.40
N SER A 48 0.64 -23.93 -21.38
CA SER A 48 1.76 -24.35 -20.53
C SER A 48 2.92 -24.92 -21.34
N LYS A 49 2.64 -25.81 -22.30
CA LYS A 49 3.66 -26.39 -23.18
C LYS A 49 4.37 -25.34 -24.05
N LEU A 50 3.67 -24.32 -24.52
CA LEU A 50 4.28 -23.23 -25.31
C LEU A 50 5.19 -22.36 -24.44
N VAL A 51 4.79 -22.10 -23.21
CA VAL A 51 5.63 -21.37 -22.23
C VAL A 51 6.88 -22.18 -21.90
N GLU A 52 6.76 -23.49 -21.67
CA GLU A 52 7.90 -24.39 -21.46
C GLU A 52 8.86 -24.43 -22.67
N GLN A 53 8.32 -24.24 -23.88
CA GLN A 53 9.11 -24.14 -25.11
C GLN A 53 9.75 -22.76 -25.33
N GLY A 54 9.65 -21.85 -24.35
CA GLY A 54 10.29 -20.53 -24.37
C GLY A 54 9.46 -19.42 -25.02
N CYS A 55 8.17 -19.63 -25.30
CA CYS A 55 7.30 -18.55 -25.74
C CYS A 55 7.02 -17.55 -24.61
N LEU A 56 7.03 -16.26 -24.93
CA LEU A 56 6.61 -15.20 -24.01
C LEU A 56 5.11 -15.31 -23.74
N ALA A 57 4.74 -15.36 -22.46
CA ALA A 57 3.35 -15.31 -22.02
C ALA A 57 3.09 -14.08 -21.17
N TYR A 58 1.89 -13.54 -21.32
CA TYR A 58 1.41 -12.39 -20.57
C TYR A 58 0.08 -12.77 -19.92
N LEU A 59 -0.07 -12.45 -18.63
CA LEU A 59 -1.33 -12.62 -17.92
C LEU A 59 -2.08 -11.29 -17.96
N ALA A 60 -3.24 -11.29 -18.62
CA ALA A 60 -4.16 -10.16 -18.59
C ALA A 60 -5.30 -10.47 -17.63
N HIS A 61 -5.47 -9.62 -16.62
CA HIS A 61 -6.60 -9.68 -15.71
C HIS A 61 -7.65 -8.66 -16.16
N ILE A 62 -8.80 -9.13 -16.62
CA ILE A 62 -9.93 -8.27 -16.98
C ILE A 62 -10.75 -8.07 -15.71
N ARG A 63 -10.83 -6.83 -15.23
CA ARG A 63 -11.71 -6.45 -14.14
C ARG A 63 -12.93 -5.74 -14.73
N ASP A 64 -14.11 -6.23 -14.39
CA ASP A 64 -15.34 -5.47 -14.60
C ASP A 64 -15.36 -4.32 -13.59
N VAL A 65 -15.46 -3.07 -14.06
CA VAL A 65 -15.41 -1.88 -13.22
C VAL A 65 -16.78 -1.57 -12.61
N GLU A 66 -17.86 -2.15 -13.17
CA GLU A 66 -19.22 -2.01 -12.66
C GLU A 66 -19.50 -2.97 -11.48
N ILE A 67 -18.73 -4.06 -11.39
CA ILE A 67 -18.81 -5.01 -10.30
C ILE A 67 -17.80 -4.59 -9.24
N GLU A 68 -18.27 -4.21 -8.06
CA GLU A 68 -17.40 -3.97 -6.91
C GLU A 68 -16.48 -5.16 -6.70
N ALA A 69 -15.20 -4.90 -6.45
CA ALA A 69 -14.24 -5.96 -6.19
C ALA A 69 -14.79 -6.87 -5.08
N PRO A 70 -14.74 -8.21 -5.25
CA PRO A 70 -15.25 -9.11 -4.24
C PRO A 70 -14.58 -8.79 -2.90
N SER A 71 -15.39 -8.68 -1.84
CA SER A 71 -14.87 -8.47 -0.50
C SER A 71 -13.76 -9.49 -0.20
N ILE A 72 -12.77 -9.08 0.60
CA ILE A 72 -11.64 -9.91 1.01
C ILE A 72 -12.10 -11.27 1.59
N GLU A 73 -13.31 -11.32 2.12
CA GLU A 73 -13.99 -12.51 2.64
C GLU A 73 -14.23 -13.61 1.60
N PHE A 74 -14.31 -13.27 0.30
CA PHE A 74 -14.45 -14.24 -0.80
C PHE A 74 -13.13 -14.85 -1.27
N ILE A 75 -11.99 -14.36 -0.75
CA ILE A 75 -10.71 -15.00 -0.98
C ILE A 75 -10.69 -16.29 -0.16
N HIS A 76 -10.64 -17.45 -0.83
CA HIS A 76 -10.72 -18.77 -0.18
C HIS A 76 -9.76 -18.90 1.02
N VAL A 77 -8.53 -18.41 0.87
CA VAL A 77 -7.51 -18.43 1.94
C VAL A 77 -7.95 -17.56 3.14
N VAL A 78 -8.54 -16.40 2.91
CA VAL A 78 -8.99 -15.52 4.00
C VAL A 78 -10.20 -16.12 4.71
N SER A 79 -11.12 -16.75 3.97
CA SER A 79 -12.25 -17.48 4.54
C SER A 79 -11.77 -18.66 5.41
N GLU A 80 -10.86 -19.46 4.88
CA GLU A 80 -10.27 -20.63 5.56
C GLU A 80 -9.54 -20.24 6.85
N PHE A 81 -8.85 -19.09 6.83
CA PHE A 81 -8.07 -18.57 7.97
C PHE A 81 -8.69 -17.32 8.60
N SER A 82 -10.03 -17.23 8.64
CA SER A 82 -10.75 -16.05 9.18
C SER A 82 -10.36 -15.67 10.62
N LYS A 83 -9.94 -16.64 11.44
CA LYS A 83 -9.41 -16.39 12.79
C LYS A 83 -8.06 -15.66 12.82
N VAL A 84 -7.25 -15.80 11.76
CA VAL A 84 -5.94 -15.14 11.61
C VAL A 84 -6.10 -13.74 11.02
N PHE A 85 -7.20 -13.50 10.29
CA PHE A 85 -7.54 -12.22 9.67
C PHE A 85 -8.80 -11.59 10.26
N PRO A 86 -8.86 -11.32 11.58
CA PRO A 86 -10.00 -10.63 12.16
C PRO A 86 -10.02 -9.16 11.75
N ASN A 87 -11.22 -8.57 11.66
CA ASN A 87 -11.38 -7.14 11.36
C ASN A 87 -10.74 -6.23 12.43
N ASP A 88 -10.75 -6.68 13.69
CA ASP A 88 -10.03 -6.06 14.80
C ASP A 88 -9.19 -7.12 15.51
N PHE A 89 -7.94 -6.78 15.83
CA PHE A 89 -7.08 -7.68 16.58
C PHE A 89 -7.65 -7.90 17.99
N PRO A 90 -7.77 -9.16 18.45
CA PRO A 90 -8.14 -9.42 19.83
C PRO A 90 -7.11 -8.76 20.75
N VAL A 91 -7.57 -8.28 21.91
CA VAL A 91 -6.68 -7.83 22.99
C VAL A 91 -5.63 -8.91 23.18
N MET A 92 -4.35 -8.54 23.09
CA MET A 92 -3.25 -9.50 23.21
C MET A 92 -3.48 -10.34 24.46
N SER A 93 -3.68 -11.64 24.30
CA SER A 93 -3.80 -12.56 25.41
C SER A 93 -2.54 -12.40 26.26
N SER A 94 -2.70 -11.84 27.45
CA SER A 94 -1.62 -11.75 28.44
C SER A 94 -1.12 -13.13 28.84
N ASP A 95 -1.94 -14.17 28.62
CA ASP A 95 -1.58 -15.58 28.75
C ASP A 95 -0.72 -16.02 27.56
N ARG A 96 0.50 -15.49 27.49
CA ARG A 96 1.56 -16.11 26.71
C ARG A 96 2.24 -17.12 27.62
N ASP A 97 2.41 -18.34 27.14
CA ASP A 97 3.18 -19.37 27.88
C ASP A 97 4.66 -18.97 28.10
N ILE A 98 5.11 -17.90 27.44
CA ILE A 98 6.48 -17.42 27.44
C ILE A 98 6.49 -15.92 27.75
N ASP A 99 7.14 -15.57 28.87
CA ASP A 99 7.49 -14.19 29.18
C ASP A 99 8.63 -13.73 28.26
N VAL A 100 8.43 -12.60 27.57
CA VAL A 100 9.48 -11.98 26.76
C VAL A 100 10.30 -11.06 27.65
N CYS A 101 11.46 -11.54 28.12
CA CYS A 101 12.44 -10.71 28.82
C CYS A 101 13.35 -9.99 27.82
N ILE A 102 13.67 -8.73 28.11
CA ILE A 102 14.68 -7.95 27.38
C ILE A 102 15.89 -7.85 28.30
N ASP A 103 16.92 -8.65 28.01
CA ASP A 103 18.18 -8.61 28.76
C ASP A 103 18.95 -7.32 28.42
N LEU A 104 19.45 -6.65 29.45
CA LEU A 104 20.25 -5.44 29.30
C LEU A 104 21.73 -5.77 29.43
N GLU A 105 22.57 -5.12 28.63
CA GLU A 105 24.01 -5.19 28.80
C GLU A 105 24.43 -4.69 30.20
N PRO A 106 25.37 -5.37 30.89
CA PRO A 106 25.84 -4.96 32.20
C PRO A 106 26.31 -3.50 32.22
N GLY A 107 25.78 -2.71 33.16
CA GLY A 107 26.10 -1.28 33.29
C GLY A 107 25.22 -0.34 32.48
N THR A 108 24.25 -0.85 31.71
CA THR A 108 23.25 -0.01 31.03
C THR A 108 22.42 0.78 32.05
N ARG A 109 22.33 2.10 31.87
CA ARG A 109 21.52 3.00 32.72
C ARG A 109 20.23 3.41 32.00
N PRO A 110 19.14 3.69 32.73
CA PRO A 110 17.92 4.20 32.11
C PRO A 110 18.15 5.49 31.34
N ILE A 111 17.55 5.58 30.16
CA ILE A 111 17.55 6.77 29.31
C ILE A 111 16.12 7.29 29.27
N SER A 112 15.93 8.58 29.59
CA SER A 112 14.65 9.27 29.48
C SER A 112 14.86 10.59 28.76
N ILE A 113 14.45 10.65 27.49
CA ILE A 113 14.57 11.84 26.64
C ILE A 113 13.21 12.55 26.62
N PRO A 114 13.15 13.88 26.80
CA PRO A 114 11.88 14.60 26.72
C PRO A 114 11.25 14.44 25.32
N PRO A 115 9.92 14.34 25.22
CA PRO A 115 9.24 14.28 23.92
C PRO A 115 9.57 15.49 23.05
N TYR A 116 9.61 15.28 21.73
CA TYR A 116 9.77 16.38 20.77
C TYR A 116 8.54 17.30 20.78
N CYS A 117 8.76 18.59 20.54
CA CYS A 117 7.67 19.56 20.41
C CYS A 117 6.84 19.25 19.16
N MET A 118 5.59 18.84 19.35
CA MET A 118 4.63 18.57 18.28
C MET A 118 3.65 19.74 18.11
N ALA A 119 3.18 19.96 16.88
CA ALA A 119 2.11 20.91 16.61
C ALA A 119 0.79 20.46 17.28
N LEU A 120 -0.13 21.39 17.52
CA LEU A 120 -1.40 21.09 18.19
C LEU A 120 -2.23 20.01 17.46
N THR A 121 -2.19 20.00 16.13
CA THR A 121 -2.88 18.99 15.31
C THR A 121 -2.28 17.59 15.50
N GLU A 122 -0.95 17.50 15.56
CA GLU A 122 -0.24 16.24 15.79
C GLU A 122 -0.49 15.71 17.19
N LEU A 123 -0.46 16.58 18.22
CA LEU A 123 -0.78 16.22 19.59
C LEU A 123 -2.20 15.66 19.74
N ARG A 124 -3.18 16.22 19.01
CA ARG A 124 -4.55 15.68 18.99
C ARG A 124 -4.61 14.29 18.38
N ALA A 125 -3.97 14.09 17.23
CA ALA A 125 -3.93 12.79 16.57
C ALA A 125 -3.23 11.73 17.45
N LEU A 126 -2.09 12.09 18.06
CA LEU A 126 -1.36 11.23 18.97
C LEU A 126 -2.21 10.86 20.19
N LYS A 127 -2.92 11.82 20.78
CA LYS A 127 -3.80 11.55 21.92
C LYS A 127 -4.91 10.56 21.56
N THR A 128 -5.52 10.70 20.38
CA THR A 128 -6.54 9.75 19.90
C THR A 128 -5.96 8.35 19.76
N GLN A 129 -4.79 8.20 19.14
CA GLN A 129 -4.13 6.90 19.00
C GLN A 129 -3.75 6.28 20.35
N ILE A 130 -3.23 7.06 21.29
CA ILE A 130 -2.90 6.57 22.65
C ILE A 130 -4.17 6.07 23.34
N GLN A 131 -5.29 6.79 23.21
CA GLN A 131 -6.56 6.37 23.80
C GLN A 131 -7.06 5.06 23.17
N GLU A 132 -7.03 4.93 21.84
CA GLU A 132 -7.40 3.70 21.16
C GLU A 132 -6.55 2.50 21.61
N LEU A 133 -5.23 2.70 21.80
CA LEU A 133 -4.32 1.65 22.26
C LEU A 133 -4.57 1.27 23.74
N LEU A 134 -4.96 2.24 24.58
CA LEU A 134 -5.38 1.99 25.97
C LEU A 134 -6.70 1.20 26.01
N ASP A 135 -7.68 1.61 25.21
CA ASP A 135 -9.00 0.99 25.15
C ASP A 135 -8.90 -0.46 24.61
N LYS A 136 -7.96 -0.70 23.67
CA LYS A 136 -7.61 -2.04 23.17
C LYS A 136 -6.74 -2.85 24.14
N GLY A 137 -6.29 -2.27 25.26
CA GLY A 137 -5.45 -2.96 26.24
C GLY A 137 -4.04 -3.30 25.76
N PHE A 138 -3.57 -2.73 24.65
CA PHE A 138 -2.22 -2.97 24.13
C PHE A 138 -1.13 -2.24 24.94
N ILE A 139 -1.49 -1.12 25.58
CA ILE A 139 -0.60 -0.36 26.45
C ILE A 139 -1.29 -0.08 27.78
N ARG A 140 -0.50 0.28 28.79
CA ARG A 140 -0.98 0.73 30.10
C ARG A 140 -0.08 1.86 30.62
N PRO A 141 -0.59 2.74 31.50
CA PRO A 141 0.25 3.69 32.20
C PRO A 141 1.37 2.97 32.95
N SER A 142 2.58 3.54 32.90
CA SER A 142 3.74 3.01 33.63
C SER A 142 4.56 4.15 34.24
N ALA A 143 5.27 3.84 35.33
CA ALA A 143 6.23 4.74 35.97
C ALA A 143 7.65 4.24 35.71
N SER A 144 8.01 4.07 34.43
CA SER A 144 9.32 3.57 34.02
C SER A 144 10.39 4.67 34.12
N PRO A 145 11.61 4.37 34.59
CA PRO A 145 12.74 5.29 34.46
C PRO A 145 13.26 5.38 33.01
N TRP A 146 12.76 4.53 32.11
CA TRP A 146 13.05 4.54 30.68
C TRP A 146 11.98 5.32 29.93
N GLY A 147 12.41 6.24 29.07
CA GLY A 147 11.55 7.05 28.21
C GLY A 147 12.12 7.17 26.81
N ALA A 148 11.34 6.72 25.82
CA ALA A 148 11.64 6.89 24.41
C ALA A 148 10.78 8.00 23.81
N THR A 149 11.36 8.76 22.87
CA THR A 149 10.65 9.82 22.16
C THR A 149 9.71 9.24 21.10
N ILE A 150 8.48 9.76 21.03
CA ILE A 150 7.52 9.45 19.98
C ILE A 150 7.71 10.44 18.83
N PHE A 151 7.72 9.94 17.58
CA PHE A 151 7.79 10.76 16.38
C PHE A 151 6.53 10.58 15.53
N SER A 152 5.89 11.67 15.11
CA SER A 152 4.83 11.66 14.09
C SER A 152 5.47 11.60 12.69
N LYS A 153 5.10 10.59 11.88
CA LYS A 153 5.54 10.51 10.47
C LYS A 153 4.79 11.48 9.55
N ILE A 154 3.92 12.32 10.11
CA ILE A 154 3.04 13.22 9.36
C ILE A 154 3.73 14.57 9.11
N ASP A 155 4.95 14.54 8.59
CA ASP A 155 5.38 15.46 7.53
C ASP A 155 6.82 15.18 7.07
N LEU A 156 6.96 14.43 5.97
CA LEU A 156 8.17 14.52 5.15
C LEU A 156 7.91 15.31 3.85
N ARG A 157 6.81 16.09 3.80
CA ARG A 157 6.49 16.99 2.68
C ARG A 157 6.36 18.47 3.03
N SER A 158 6.20 18.83 4.30
CA SER A 158 6.28 20.22 4.75
C SER A 158 7.70 20.51 5.23
N SER A 159 8.44 21.14 4.32
CA SER A 159 9.68 21.86 4.57
C SER A 159 9.68 22.59 5.91
N TYR A 160 10.75 22.41 6.68
CA TYR A 160 11.10 23.21 7.86
C TYR A 160 10.93 24.71 7.56
N HIS A 161 9.95 25.37 8.19
CA HIS A 161 9.95 26.82 8.30
C HIS A 161 10.72 27.19 9.56
N GLN A 162 11.99 27.57 9.39
CA GLN A 162 12.75 28.24 10.44
C GLN A 162 12.10 29.59 10.73
N LEU A 163 11.48 29.73 11.90
CA LEU A 163 11.09 31.02 12.42
C LEU A 163 12.35 31.75 12.88
N LYS A 164 12.76 32.76 12.13
CA LYS A 164 13.77 33.73 12.53
C LYS A 164 13.08 34.74 13.44
N LEU A 165 13.29 34.62 14.75
CA LEU A 165 12.92 35.65 15.71
C LEU A 165 13.96 36.77 15.62
N LEU A 166 13.48 38.00 15.39
CA LEU A 166 14.22 39.24 15.65
C LEU A 166 14.14 39.57 17.14
#